data_AF-A0A975FBY4-F1
#
_entry.id   AF-A0A975FBY4-F1
#
_cell.length_a   1.000
_cell.length_b   1.000
_cell.length_c   1.000
_cell.angle_alpha   90.00
_cell.angle_beta   90.00
_cell.angle_gamma   90.00
#
_symmetry.space_group_name_H-M   'P 1'
#
loop_
_entity.id
_entity.type
_entity.pdbx_description
1 polymer ?
#
loop_
_entity_poly.entity_id
_entity_poly.type
_entity_poly.pdbx_seq_one_letter_code
_entity_poly.pdbx_strand_id
1 'polypeptide(L)'
;MLFAWLFRRNRSTPVTTVVPVLPVGVWPILPAAQLLQPHMPLITHIHKLCGVPDDYWRTLYQPLLDNFAAFVQQTPASEAHHHCAQGGMLTHSLQVMKLALEFRKGKMLPPGAAAEDVNKQQHAWTFAIASAALLHDVGKPCSDQRLRLFNANGQDTHTYWQPLQGALQSGYYQVQFVRDRQYRTHELLPPLLARQLTPDAALSWLQQDFPGVFKSWLGYLSGQDEVAGVLGQIVTEADRQSVADDLSGSRPIHTQQIPTAKAKPLSQRLLTRLRFLLDDNQIPLNRPGAAGFFDGDSLWLVSKRVLDELRNHLEKEGQTGIPSRNDRLMDELQQHGILTPTVAGQAIWNATVKAGTMEQSFTLLRIPANTLWADPAQFPKELEGTITPNAKDGEAKVSKSPAPAPTQAAPAPTNQTVVPEAAPASTANASTDAEQDAAASTSPWGEDADLLPPTIQQPTPEPSTPVAPASQQAVPATKVCLPEATGNPDSDDTGERFLHWLSEGLRTGQHPVNTTEAFLHTVKEGVLLVSPRAFKLFAPDNWDYVQKRFTKLKLHKPAPNDSNIWLYHVRGEKKSGMVRGFLISNPLETLGVAYLPTPNKSLSLPNNLNGNPP
;
A
#
# COMPACT_ATOMS: atom_id res chain seq x y z
N MET A 1 32.49 34.28 61.03
CA MET A 1 32.69 33.70 59.68
C MET A 1 32.82 32.19 59.80
N LEU A 2 31.73 31.47 59.57
CA LEU A 2 31.70 30.02 59.30
C LEU A 2 30.88 29.82 58.01
N PHE A 3 31.13 28.72 57.29
CA PHE A 3 30.62 28.31 55.97
C PHE A 3 31.55 28.55 54.77
N ALA A 4 32.59 27.71 54.65
CA ALA A 4 33.40 27.58 53.43
C ALA A 4 34.03 26.19 53.25
N TRP A 5 33.36 25.11 53.68
CA TRP A 5 33.87 23.73 53.53
C TRP A 5 32.81 22.76 53.00
N LEU A 6 32.28 23.02 51.79
CA LEU A 6 31.40 22.08 51.08
C LEU A 6 31.35 22.34 49.55
N PHE A 7 32.50 22.56 48.92
CA PHE A 7 32.62 22.61 47.45
C PHE A 7 33.82 21.81 46.93
N ARG A 8 33.77 20.48 47.13
CA ARG A 8 34.64 19.58 46.35
C ARG A 8 33.97 19.30 45.01
N ARG A 9 34.48 19.94 43.95
CA ARG A 9 34.00 19.72 42.55
C ARG A 9 33.92 18.22 42.24
N ASN A 10 32.72 17.70 42.08
CA ASN A 10 32.53 16.44 41.37
C ASN A 10 32.88 16.71 39.90
N ARG A 11 34.07 16.24 39.47
CA ARG A 11 34.40 16.17 38.05
C ARG A 11 33.57 15.04 37.45
N SER A 12 32.42 15.37 36.88
CA SER A 12 31.67 14.45 36.02
C SER A 12 32.61 13.96 34.93
N THR A 13 32.94 12.67 34.93
CA THR A 13 33.58 12.04 33.79
C THR A 13 32.67 12.21 32.58
N PRO A 14 33.16 12.67 31.41
CA PRO A 14 32.34 12.67 30.22
C PRO A 14 31.96 11.22 29.92
N VAL A 15 30.67 10.91 30.04
CA VAL A 15 30.16 9.64 29.55
C VAL A 15 30.30 9.71 28.03
N THR A 16 31.32 9.05 27.49
CA THR A 16 31.44 8.84 26.05
C THR A 16 30.26 7.99 25.63
N THR A 17 29.22 8.63 25.11
CA THR A 17 28.09 7.96 24.47
C THR A 17 28.62 7.22 23.26
N VAL A 18 28.90 5.93 23.44
CA VAL A 18 29.29 5.03 22.37
C VAL A 18 28.10 4.93 21.43
N VAL A 19 28.17 5.61 20.29
CA VAL A 19 27.14 5.51 19.26
C VAL A 19 27.17 4.06 18.74
N PRO A 20 26.08 3.29 18.88
CA PRO A 20 26.08 1.91 18.43
C PRO A 20 26.23 1.85 16.91
N VAL A 21 27.02 0.88 16.43
CA VAL A 21 27.17 0.64 14.99
C VAL A 21 25.90 -0.05 14.51
N LEU A 22 25.01 0.71 13.87
CA LEU A 22 23.71 0.21 13.41
C LEU A 22 23.83 -0.55 12.08
N PRO A 23 23.05 -1.63 11.89
CA PRO A 23 22.86 -2.25 10.58
C PRO A 23 22.25 -1.26 9.57
N VAL A 24 22.52 -1.48 8.28
CA VAL A 24 21.97 -0.65 7.20
C VAL A 24 20.43 -0.73 7.19
N GLY A 25 19.78 0.43 7.12
CA GLY A 25 18.31 0.54 7.14
C GLY A 25 17.69 0.49 8.55
N VAL A 26 18.50 0.54 9.61
CA VAL A 26 18.03 0.76 10.99
C VAL A 26 18.08 2.26 11.30
N TRP A 27 16.97 2.81 11.80
CA TRP A 27 16.81 4.24 12.09
C TRP A 27 16.50 4.49 13.57
N PRO A 28 16.98 5.61 14.16
CA PRO A 28 16.62 5.99 15.51
C PRO A 28 15.13 6.35 15.61
N ILE A 29 14.51 5.97 16.73
CA ILE A 29 13.23 6.51 17.14
C ILE A 29 13.46 7.95 17.61
N LEU A 30 12.77 8.91 17.00
CA LEU A 30 12.97 10.34 17.24
C LEU A 30 11.75 10.95 17.96
N PRO A 31 11.96 11.97 18.83
CA PRO A 31 10.88 12.78 19.36
C PRO A 31 10.15 13.54 18.25
N ALA A 32 8.83 13.74 18.40
CA ALA A 32 8.00 14.47 17.45
C ALA A 32 8.56 15.85 17.05
N ALA A 33 9.08 16.62 18.02
CA ALA A 33 9.69 17.92 17.76
C ALA A 33 10.89 17.87 16.79
N GLN A 34 11.67 16.77 16.79
CA GLN A 34 12.77 16.59 15.84
C GLN A 34 12.26 16.17 14.46
N LEU A 35 11.23 15.32 14.41
CA LEU A 35 10.58 14.88 13.17
C LEU A 35 9.86 16.03 12.44
N LEU A 36 9.24 16.95 13.19
CA LEU A 36 8.52 18.10 12.65
C LEU A 36 9.43 19.29 12.29
N GLN A 37 10.66 19.37 12.83
CA GLN A 37 11.56 20.50 12.59
C GLN A 37 11.85 20.77 11.10
N PRO A 38 12.13 19.76 10.24
CA PRO A 38 12.30 19.98 8.79
C PRO A 38 11.04 20.51 8.10
N HIS A 39 9.86 20.24 8.67
CA HIS A 39 8.57 20.64 8.12
C HIS A 39 8.06 21.98 8.68
N MET A 40 8.79 22.65 9.57
CA MET A 40 8.33 23.85 10.26
C MET A 40 7.86 24.99 9.31
N PRO A 41 8.45 25.24 8.12
CA PRO A 41 7.91 26.20 7.16
C PRO A 41 6.53 25.81 6.62
N LEU A 42 6.31 24.51 6.36
CA LEU A 42 5.03 23.97 5.91
C LEU A 42 3.98 24.03 7.03
N ILE A 43 4.36 23.66 8.25
CA ILE A 43 3.50 23.74 9.44
C ILE A 43 3.10 25.19 9.73
N THR A 44 4.03 26.15 9.60
CA THR A 44 3.73 27.59 9.72
C THR A 44 2.72 28.06 8.66
N HIS A 45 2.79 27.50 7.45
CA HIS A 45 1.82 27.80 6.40
C HIS A 45 0.45 27.16 6.68
N ILE A 46 0.41 25.90 7.13
CA ILE A 46 -0.79 25.20 7.60
C ILE A 46 -1.48 25.99 8.73
N HIS A 47 -0.73 26.49 9.71
CA HIS A 47 -1.27 27.30 10.80
C HIS A 47 -1.93 28.59 10.28
N LYS A 48 -1.27 29.31 9.36
CA LYS A 48 -1.83 30.49 8.68
C LYS A 48 -3.10 30.18 7.86
N LEU A 49 -3.19 29.01 7.24
CA LEU A 49 -4.39 28.57 6.53
C LEU A 49 -5.53 28.18 7.49
N CYS A 50 -5.22 27.67 8.68
CA CYS A 50 -6.24 27.34 9.68
C CYS A 50 -6.92 28.60 10.25
N GLY A 51 -6.18 29.70 10.38
CA GLY A 51 -6.73 30.99 10.83
C GLY A 51 -7.30 30.95 12.25
N VAL A 52 -6.71 30.14 13.13
CA VAL A 52 -7.09 29.97 14.55
C VAL A 52 -6.14 30.75 15.47
N PRO A 53 -6.58 31.13 16.69
CA PRO A 53 -5.67 31.68 17.70
C PRO A 53 -4.63 30.65 18.18
N ASP A 54 -3.49 31.11 18.68
CA ASP A 54 -2.39 30.27 19.17
C ASP A 54 -2.82 29.25 20.25
N ASP A 55 -3.80 29.59 21.10
CA ASP A 55 -4.33 28.67 22.11
C ASP A 55 -5.07 27.48 21.51
N TYR A 56 -5.86 27.72 20.46
CA TYR A 56 -6.55 26.67 19.70
C TYR A 56 -5.53 25.82 18.92
N TRP A 57 -4.48 26.45 18.36
CA TRP A 57 -3.39 25.70 17.74
C TRP A 57 -2.68 24.79 18.75
N ARG A 58 -2.27 25.33 19.90
CA ARG A 58 -1.59 24.59 20.98
C ARG A 58 -2.43 23.46 21.58
N THR A 59 -3.75 23.61 21.62
CA THR A 59 -4.66 22.64 22.25
C THR A 59 -5.15 21.56 21.28
N LEU A 60 -5.37 21.89 20.01
CA LEU A 60 -6.04 21.00 19.04
C LEU A 60 -5.09 20.49 17.96
N TYR A 61 -4.28 21.37 17.36
CA TYR A 61 -3.49 21.06 16.17
C TYR A 61 -2.08 20.56 16.50
N GLN A 62 -1.37 21.24 17.39
CA GLN A 62 -0.01 20.87 17.77
C GLN A 62 0.05 19.45 18.36
N PRO A 63 -0.84 19.03 19.29
CA PRO A 63 -0.79 17.67 19.84
C PRO A 63 -1.16 16.61 18.79
N LEU A 64 -2.07 16.91 17.85
CA LEU A 64 -2.39 16.02 16.73
C LEU A 64 -1.16 15.80 15.84
N LEU A 65 -0.44 16.88 15.49
CA LEU A 65 0.79 16.82 14.69
C LEU A 65 1.91 16.06 15.43
N ASP A 66 2.06 16.31 16.73
CA ASP A 66 3.07 15.64 17.56
C ASP A 66 2.79 14.14 17.70
N ASN A 67 1.53 13.77 18.01
CA ASN A 67 1.09 12.37 18.08
C ASN A 67 1.28 11.65 16.74
N PHE A 68 0.87 12.29 15.64
CA PHE A 68 0.99 11.73 14.30
C PHE A 68 2.46 11.50 13.92
N ALA A 69 3.33 12.51 14.11
CA ALA A 69 4.75 12.38 13.85
C ALA A 69 5.41 11.30 14.72
N ALA A 70 5.12 11.26 16.02
CA ALA A 70 5.64 10.22 16.91
C ALA A 70 5.19 8.80 16.49
N PHE A 71 3.98 8.67 15.92
CA PHE A 71 3.44 7.41 15.43
C PHE A 71 4.04 6.95 14.10
N VAL A 72 4.06 7.82 13.07
CA VAL A 72 4.59 7.44 11.74
C VAL A 72 6.12 7.48 11.68
N GLN A 73 6.79 8.14 12.63
CA GLN A 73 8.25 8.30 12.66
C GLN A 73 8.79 8.74 11.29
N GLN A 74 9.86 8.10 10.81
CA GLN A 74 10.44 8.34 9.49
C GLN A 74 10.03 7.27 8.48
N THR A 75 8.86 6.63 8.66
CA THR A 75 8.38 5.61 7.71
C THR A 75 8.19 6.20 6.31
N PRO A 76 8.51 5.44 5.25
CA PRO A 76 8.11 5.79 3.88
C PRO A 76 6.59 5.64 3.73
N ALA A 77 5.96 6.45 2.87
CA ALA A 77 4.53 6.32 2.59
C ALA A 77 4.20 5.04 1.80
N SER A 78 5.17 4.48 1.08
CA SER A 78 4.98 3.31 0.23
C SER A 78 6.29 2.54 -0.06
N GLU A 79 6.17 1.30 -0.56
CA GLU A 79 7.31 0.44 -0.92
C GLU A 79 7.95 0.79 -2.26
N ALA A 80 7.16 1.33 -3.19
CA ALA A 80 7.59 1.60 -4.56
C ALA A 80 6.90 2.82 -5.20
N HIS A 81 5.99 3.50 -4.51
CA HIS A 81 5.24 4.64 -5.06
C HIS A 81 5.77 5.96 -4.49
N HIS A 82 4.96 7.01 -4.59
CA HIS A 82 5.28 8.36 -4.10
C HIS A 82 5.65 8.37 -2.62
N HIS A 83 6.55 9.29 -2.27
CA HIS A 83 7.14 9.44 -0.94
C HIS A 83 7.71 8.13 -0.34
N CYS A 84 8.41 7.32 -1.16
CA CYS A 84 9.16 6.13 -0.72
C CYS A 84 10.46 6.44 0.05
N ALA A 85 10.80 7.72 0.21
CA ALA A 85 11.96 8.17 0.99
C ALA A 85 11.68 8.15 2.51
N GLN A 86 12.76 8.24 3.30
CA GLN A 86 12.71 8.34 4.76
C GLN A 86 11.94 9.60 5.17
N GLY A 87 10.96 9.46 6.06
CA GLY A 87 10.03 10.54 6.44
C GLY A 87 8.93 10.83 5.41
N GLY A 88 8.79 10.01 4.37
CA GLY A 88 7.82 10.21 3.30
C GLY A 88 6.37 10.21 3.76
N MET A 89 6.01 9.35 4.73
CA MET A 89 4.64 9.29 5.28
C MET A 89 4.22 10.61 5.96
N LEU A 90 5.10 11.17 6.79
CA LEU A 90 4.89 12.46 7.44
C LEU A 90 4.84 13.60 6.42
N THR A 91 5.77 13.60 5.45
CA THR A 91 5.85 14.61 4.39
C THR A 91 4.56 14.66 3.58
N HIS A 92 4.10 13.51 3.10
CA HIS A 92 2.88 13.35 2.30
C HIS A 92 1.64 13.86 3.05
N SER A 93 1.42 13.36 4.27
CA SER A 93 0.22 13.68 5.03
C SER A 93 0.14 15.17 5.39
N LEU A 94 1.28 15.83 5.62
CA LEU A 94 1.34 17.29 5.79
C LEU A 94 1.08 18.07 4.48
N GLN A 95 1.49 17.53 3.33
CA GLN A 95 1.20 18.14 2.02
C GLN A 95 -0.30 18.03 1.67
N VAL A 96 -0.91 16.87 1.88
CA VAL A 96 -2.36 16.64 1.72
C VAL A 96 -3.15 17.53 2.68
N MET A 97 -2.74 17.63 3.95
CA MET A 97 -3.33 18.57 4.93
C MET A 97 -3.27 20.03 4.47
N LYS A 98 -2.14 20.46 3.90
CA LYS A 98 -1.96 21.83 3.37
C LYS A 98 -2.85 22.10 2.15
N LEU A 99 -2.91 21.17 1.19
CA LEU A 99 -3.76 21.29 -0.02
C LEU A 99 -5.25 21.26 0.33
N ALA A 100 -5.67 20.39 1.25
CA ALA A 100 -7.05 20.31 1.73
C ALA A 100 -7.50 21.63 2.39
N LEU A 101 -6.60 22.29 3.14
CA LEU A 101 -6.83 23.61 3.72
C LEU A 101 -6.92 24.74 2.67
N GLU A 102 -6.12 24.68 1.60
CA GLU A 102 -6.23 25.62 0.47
C GLU A 102 -7.57 25.48 -0.25
N PHE A 103 -8.01 24.25 -0.57
CA PHE A 103 -9.33 24.00 -1.15
C PHE A 103 -10.48 24.39 -0.22
N ARG A 104 -10.34 24.16 1.09
CA ARG A 104 -11.28 24.61 2.13
C ARG A 104 -11.37 26.13 2.22
N LYS A 105 -10.30 26.88 1.91
CA LYS A 105 -10.34 28.35 1.94
C LYS A 105 -11.23 28.93 0.85
N GLY A 106 -11.36 28.24 -0.28
CA GLY A 106 -12.24 28.64 -1.39
C GLY A 106 -13.72 28.23 -1.24
N LYS A 107 -14.13 27.64 -0.11
CA LYS A 107 -15.49 27.09 0.09
C LYS A 107 -16.14 27.62 1.37
N MET A 108 -17.41 28.01 1.27
CA MET A 108 -18.29 28.27 2.42
C MET A 108 -18.88 26.95 2.90
N LEU A 109 -18.68 26.60 4.17
CA LEU A 109 -19.08 25.30 4.75
C LEU A 109 -19.85 25.53 6.07
N PRO A 110 -20.98 24.83 6.31
CA PRO A 110 -21.61 23.85 5.42
C PRO A 110 -22.28 24.49 4.18
N PRO A 111 -22.38 23.76 3.05
CA PRO A 111 -23.09 24.26 1.87
C PRO A 111 -24.58 24.52 2.15
N GLY A 112 -25.10 25.65 1.70
CA GLY A 112 -26.52 26.01 1.85
C GLY A 112 -26.95 26.41 3.27
N ALA A 113 -26.05 26.45 4.24
CA ALA A 113 -26.33 26.96 5.57
C ALA A 113 -26.37 28.50 5.60
N ALA A 114 -27.02 29.07 6.63
CA ALA A 114 -27.03 30.52 6.84
C ALA A 114 -25.62 31.04 7.16
N ALA A 115 -25.34 32.32 6.86
CA ALA A 115 -24.03 32.91 7.08
C ALA A 115 -23.58 32.84 8.56
N GLU A 116 -24.52 32.93 9.50
CA GLU A 116 -24.28 32.75 10.93
C GLU A 116 -23.80 31.33 11.27
N ASP A 117 -24.46 30.29 10.74
CA ASP A 117 -24.07 28.89 10.92
C ASP A 117 -22.72 28.58 10.27
N VAL A 118 -22.46 29.12 9.07
CA VAL A 118 -21.16 29.00 8.38
C VAL A 118 -20.05 29.59 9.24
N ASN A 119 -20.25 30.79 9.79
CA ASN A 119 -19.28 31.44 10.67
C ASN A 119 -19.09 30.65 11.99
N LYS A 120 -20.18 30.22 12.63
CA LYS A 120 -20.16 29.47 13.88
C LYS A 120 -19.43 28.12 13.76
N GLN A 121 -19.61 27.42 12.64
CA GLN A 121 -18.98 26.12 12.39
C GLN A 121 -17.61 26.23 11.68
N GLN A 122 -17.16 27.45 11.35
CA GLN A 122 -16.02 27.70 10.46
C GLN A 122 -14.75 26.96 10.89
N HIS A 123 -14.40 27.04 12.19
CA HIS A 123 -13.21 26.41 12.74
C HIS A 123 -13.36 24.88 12.89
N ALA A 124 -14.57 24.39 13.19
CA ALA A 124 -14.84 22.96 13.27
C ALA A 124 -14.64 22.27 11.91
N TRP A 125 -15.17 22.86 10.83
CA TRP A 125 -14.90 22.38 9.46
C TRP A 125 -13.42 22.44 9.09
N THR A 126 -12.70 23.51 9.47
CA THR A 126 -11.25 23.61 9.26
C THR A 126 -10.50 22.47 9.96
N PHE A 127 -10.76 22.23 11.24
CA PHE A 127 -10.08 21.19 12.01
C PHE A 127 -10.43 19.78 11.51
N ALA A 128 -11.71 19.53 11.21
CA ALA A 128 -12.17 18.25 10.66
C ALA A 128 -11.50 17.93 9.32
N ILE A 129 -11.46 18.88 8.37
CA ILE A 129 -10.79 18.69 7.08
C ILE A 129 -9.28 18.47 7.27
N ALA A 130 -8.62 19.27 8.11
CA ALA A 130 -7.19 19.18 8.34
C ALA A 130 -6.78 17.85 9.01
N SER A 131 -7.52 17.41 10.02
CA SER A 131 -7.26 16.14 10.72
C SER A 131 -7.61 14.93 9.86
N ALA A 132 -8.71 14.97 9.09
CA ALA A 132 -9.03 13.94 8.11
C ALA A 132 -7.93 13.80 7.05
N ALA A 133 -7.44 14.92 6.51
CA ALA A 133 -6.35 14.96 5.54
C ALA A 133 -5.01 14.46 6.11
N LEU A 134 -4.71 14.72 7.38
CA LEU A 134 -3.52 14.18 8.03
C LEU A 134 -3.64 12.66 8.27
N LEU A 135 -4.84 12.17 8.59
CA LEU A 135 -5.07 10.78 9.04
C LEU A 135 -5.50 9.81 7.93
N HIS A 136 -5.82 10.28 6.71
CA HIS A 136 -6.43 9.46 5.65
C HIS A 136 -5.71 8.12 5.41
N ASP A 137 -4.37 8.14 5.39
CA ASP A 137 -3.51 6.98 5.10
C ASP A 137 -2.85 6.35 6.35
N VAL A 138 -3.24 6.79 7.55
CA VAL A 138 -2.53 6.45 8.81
C VAL A 138 -2.53 4.95 9.16
N GLY A 139 -3.37 4.14 8.50
CA GLY A 139 -3.35 2.68 8.61
C GLY A 139 -2.15 2.00 7.96
N LYS A 140 -1.42 2.65 7.04
CA LYS A 140 -0.32 2.03 6.27
C LYS A 140 0.80 1.44 7.16
N PRO A 141 1.30 2.12 8.20
CA PRO A 141 2.27 1.52 9.15
C PRO A 141 1.76 0.28 9.91
N CYS A 142 0.46 -0.01 9.87
CA CYS A 142 -0.16 -1.12 10.61
C CYS A 142 -0.41 -2.38 9.78
N SER A 143 -0.81 -2.24 8.51
CA SER A 143 -1.10 -3.39 7.62
C SER A 143 -0.03 -3.63 6.55
N ASP A 144 0.62 -2.57 6.08
CA ASP A 144 1.51 -2.62 4.91
C ASP A 144 2.98 -2.71 5.32
N GLN A 145 3.30 -2.41 6.57
CA GLN A 145 4.63 -2.37 7.14
C GLN A 145 4.72 -3.18 8.44
N ARG A 146 5.93 -3.63 8.78
CA ARG A 146 6.31 -4.21 10.07
C ARG A 146 7.62 -3.59 10.52
N LEU A 147 7.62 -2.98 11.70
CA LEU A 147 8.80 -2.30 12.23
C LEU A 147 9.49 -3.22 13.25
N ARG A 148 10.64 -3.78 12.88
CA ARG A 148 11.47 -4.64 13.76
C ARG A 148 12.25 -3.75 14.73
N LEU A 149 12.22 -4.08 16.02
CA LEU A 149 12.74 -3.23 17.09
C LEU A 149 14.14 -3.62 17.54
N PHE A 150 14.96 -2.61 17.82
CA PHE A 150 16.32 -2.71 18.33
C PHE A 150 16.46 -1.87 19.61
N ASN A 151 17.19 -2.36 20.60
CA ASN A 151 17.38 -1.68 21.88
C ASN A 151 18.34 -0.46 21.75
N ALA A 152 18.51 0.30 22.83
CA ALA A 152 19.39 1.48 22.85
C ALA A 152 20.87 1.18 22.54
N ASN A 153 21.31 -0.09 22.60
CA ASN A 153 22.65 -0.52 22.24
C ASN A 153 22.75 -0.98 20.76
N GLY A 154 21.69 -0.81 19.97
CA GLY A 154 21.60 -1.26 18.58
C GLY A 154 21.40 -2.77 18.41
N GLN A 155 21.12 -3.52 19.49
CA GLN A 155 20.90 -4.96 19.44
C GLN A 155 19.45 -5.27 19.08
N ASP A 156 19.26 -6.26 18.22
CA ASP A 156 17.95 -6.75 17.80
C ASP A 156 17.17 -7.33 18.98
N THR A 157 15.92 -6.90 19.16
CA THR A 157 15.04 -7.45 20.21
C THR A 157 14.28 -8.68 19.75
N HIS A 158 14.32 -9.01 18.46
CA HIS A 158 13.46 -10.01 17.80
C HIS A 158 11.95 -9.74 17.94
N THR A 159 11.56 -8.53 18.35
CA THR A 159 10.16 -8.09 18.44
C THR A 159 9.79 -7.10 17.35
N TYR A 160 8.49 -6.98 17.11
CA TYR A 160 7.90 -6.02 16.17
C TYR A 160 6.99 -5.05 16.92
N TRP A 161 7.02 -3.77 16.52
CA TRP A 161 6.11 -2.75 17.01
C TRP A 161 4.65 -3.19 16.86
N GLN A 162 3.84 -2.86 17.86
CA GLN A 162 2.39 -3.08 17.89
C GLN A 162 1.70 -1.71 17.82
N PRO A 163 1.30 -1.20 16.64
CA PRO A 163 0.86 0.19 16.49
C PRO A 163 -0.37 0.55 17.32
N LEU A 164 -1.29 -0.40 17.49
CA LEU A 164 -2.50 -0.27 18.31
C LEU A 164 -2.21 -0.21 19.83
N GLN A 165 -0.94 -0.33 20.25
CA GLN A 165 -0.51 -0.16 21.65
C GLN A 165 0.16 1.20 21.91
N GLY A 166 0.27 2.07 20.89
CA GLY A 166 0.86 3.40 21.00
C GLY A 166 2.05 3.64 20.07
N ALA A 167 2.53 4.88 20.05
CA ALA A 167 3.71 5.30 19.29
C ALA A 167 5.01 4.64 19.78
N LEU A 168 6.03 4.64 18.93
CA LEU A 168 7.38 4.18 19.26
C LEU A 168 8.02 5.06 20.35
N GLN A 169 8.66 4.43 21.33
CA GLN A 169 9.13 5.11 22.56
C GLN A 169 10.64 5.41 22.57
N SER A 170 11.49 4.39 22.39
CA SER A 170 12.95 4.56 22.44
C SER A 170 13.68 3.38 21.79
N GLY A 171 14.95 3.60 21.40
CA GLY A 171 15.77 2.64 20.66
C GLY A 171 15.78 2.93 19.16
N TYR A 172 15.87 1.88 18.35
CA TYR A 172 15.93 1.97 16.89
C TYR A 172 14.96 0.99 16.25
N TYR A 173 14.63 1.19 14.98
CA TYR A 173 13.72 0.33 14.23
C TYR A 173 14.19 0.12 12.78
N GLN A 174 13.79 -0.99 12.18
CA GLN A 174 13.93 -1.25 10.74
C GLN A 174 12.55 -1.48 10.14
N VAL A 175 12.22 -0.75 9.08
CA VAL A 175 10.97 -0.95 8.32
C VAL A 175 11.13 -2.16 7.40
N GLN A 176 10.15 -3.07 7.46
CA GLN A 176 10.00 -4.21 6.56
C GLN A 176 8.61 -4.14 5.92
N PHE A 177 8.50 -4.29 4.61
CA PHE A 177 7.19 -4.29 3.94
C PHE A 177 6.55 -5.67 3.95
N VAL A 178 5.23 -5.70 4.13
CA VAL A 178 4.44 -6.93 3.99
C VAL A 178 4.19 -7.16 2.50
N ARG A 179 4.57 -8.32 1.97
CA ARG A 179 4.37 -8.68 0.55
C ARG A 179 2.97 -9.23 0.28
N ASP A 180 2.48 -10.11 1.15
CA ASP A 180 1.13 -10.68 1.08
C ASP A 180 0.10 -9.75 1.74
N ARG A 181 -0.04 -8.52 1.22
CA ARG A 181 -0.97 -7.53 1.78
C ARG A 181 -2.42 -7.99 1.59
N GLN A 182 -3.19 -8.03 2.67
CA GLN A 182 -4.65 -8.11 2.58
C GLN A 182 -5.16 -6.78 2.02
N TYR A 183 -5.69 -6.83 0.79
CA TYR A 183 -6.05 -5.65 -0.01
C TYR A 183 -6.95 -4.68 0.77
N ARG A 184 -6.58 -3.39 0.78
CA ARG A 184 -7.29 -2.26 1.41
C ARG A 184 -7.46 -2.33 2.94
N THR A 185 -6.70 -3.17 3.65
CA THR A 185 -6.79 -3.24 5.13
C THR A 185 -6.42 -1.92 5.83
N HIS A 186 -5.46 -1.14 5.31
CA HIS A 186 -5.09 0.16 5.89
C HIS A 186 -6.24 1.17 5.89
N GLU A 187 -7.23 1.03 5.00
CA GLU A 187 -8.37 1.95 4.89
C GLU A 187 -9.42 1.73 5.98
N LEU A 188 -9.38 0.57 6.67
CA LEU A 188 -10.30 0.23 7.76
C LEU A 188 -9.80 0.68 9.14
N LEU A 189 -8.53 1.09 9.22
CA LEU A 189 -7.83 1.47 10.46
C LEU A 189 -7.88 2.95 10.86
N PRO A 190 -8.13 3.95 9.99
CA PRO A 190 -8.13 5.36 10.38
C PRO A 190 -9.08 5.70 11.54
N PRO A 191 -10.29 5.12 11.70
CA PRO A 191 -11.16 5.45 12.84
C PRO A 191 -10.59 4.99 14.18
N LEU A 192 -9.95 3.82 14.22
CA LEU A 192 -9.28 3.29 15.41
C LEU A 192 -8.06 4.16 15.78
N LEU A 193 -7.26 4.51 14.79
CA LEU A 193 -6.05 5.31 14.98
C LEU A 193 -6.37 6.79 15.28
N ALA A 194 -7.45 7.33 14.74
CA ALA A 194 -7.91 8.68 15.06
C ALA A 194 -8.23 8.86 16.54
N ARG A 195 -8.81 7.84 17.21
CA ARG A 195 -9.01 7.86 18.67
C ARG A 195 -7.69 7.91 19.45
N GLN A 196 -6.62 7.32 18.93
CA GLN A 196 -5.29 7.30 19.55
C GLN A 196 -4.49 8.58 19.27
N LEU A 197 -4.68 9.21 18.11
CA LEU A 197 -3.84 10.30 17.61
C LEU A 197 -4.46 11.69 17.78
N THR A 198 -5.79 11.81 17.73
CA THR A 198 -6.49 13.09 17.88
C THR A 198 -6.65 13.41 19.37
N PRO A 199 -6.28 14.63 19.84
CA PRO A 199 -6.38 14.99 21.24
C PRO A 199 -7.84 14.96 21.75
N ASP A 200 -8.04 14.48 22.98
CA ASP A 200 -9.36 14.30 23.60
C ASP A 200 -10.20 15.59 23.61
N ALA A 201 -9.56 16.74 23.79
CA ALA A 201 -10.22 18.05 23.74
C ALA A 201 -10.88 18.31 22.38
N ALA A 202 -10.20 17.96 21.28
CA ALA A 202 -10.72 18.16 19.93
C ALA A 202 -11.84 17.17 19.57
N LEU A 203 -11.74 15.91 20.02
CA LEU A 203 -12.80 14.91 19.85
C LEU A 203 -14.05 15.31 20.64
N SER A 204 -13.89 15.72 21.90
CA SER A 204 -14.99 16.16 22.76
C SER A 204 -15.70 17.39 22.18
N TRP A 205 -14.92 18.38 21.76
CA TRP A 205 -15.41 19.60 21.11
C TRP A 205 -16.21 19.33 19.83
N LEU A 206 -15.66 18.54 18.89
CA LEU A 206 -16.37 18.16 17.67
C LEU A 206 -17.67 17.38 17.98
N GLN A 207 -17.63 16.45 18.93
CA GLN A 207 -18.77 15.59 19.23
C GLN A 207 -19.89 16.33 19.96
N GLN A 208 -19.57 17.23 20.89
CA GLN A 208 -20.53 17.96 21.71
C GLN A 208 -21.12 19.16 20.96
N ASP A 209 -20.26 20.02 20.40
CA ASP A 209 -20.69 21.32 19.84
C ASP A 209 -21.06 21.22 18.35
N PHE A 210 -20.46 20.27 17.63
CA PHE A 210 -20.54 20.18 16.16
C PHE A 210 -20.84 18.77 15.62
N PRO A 211 -21.89 18.06 16.10
CA PRO A 211 -22.14 16.66 15.77
C PRO A 211 -22.31 16.36 14.28
N GLY A 212 -22.79 17.33 13.47
CA GLY A 212 -22.85 17.19 12.00
C GLY A 212 -21.47 17.18 11.33
N VAL A 213 -20.53 17.98 11.85
CA VAL A 213 -19.14 18.01 11.40
C VAL A 213 -18.43 16.72 11.84
N PHE A 214 -18.62 16.30 13.10
CA PHE A 214 -18.12 15.03 13.61
C PHE A 214 -18.60 13.82 12.79
N LYS A 215 -19.88 13.79 12.42
CA LYS A 215 -20.44 12.75 11.54
C LYS A 215 -19.73 12.72 10.18
N SER A 216 -19.50 13.89 9.58
CA SER A 216 -18.85 14.01 8.26
C SER A 216 -17.38 13.55 8.32
N TRP A 217 -16.67 13.95 9.39
CA TRP A 217 -15.30 13.55 9.68
C TRP A 217 -15.15 12.04 9.88
N LEU A 218 -15.99 11.45 10.76
CA LEU A 218 -15.98 10.01 11.02
C LEU A 218 -16.41 9.20 9.80
N GLY A 219 -17.36 9.71 9.01
CA GLY A 219 -17.78 9.11 7.75
C GLY A 219 -16.61 8.97 6.76
N TYR A 220 -15.82 10.03 6.57
CA TYR A 220 -14.63 9.99 5.73
C TYR A 220 -13.60 8.97 6.22
N LEU A 221 -13.22 9.03 7.50
CA LEU A 221 -12.26 8.09 8.08
C LEU A 221 -12.74 6.63 8.00
N SER A 222 -14.04 6.39 7.94
CA SER A 222 -14.65 5.06 7.82
C SER A 222 -14.87 4.60 6.36
N GLY A 223 -14.39 5.36 5.37
CA GLY A 223 -14.57 5.05 3.94
C GLY A 223 -16.02 5.22 3.43
N GLN A 224 -16.83 6.06 4.10
CA GLN A 224 -18.23 6.30 3.74
C GLN A 224 -18.37 7.66 3.03
N ASP A 225 -18.04 7.70 1.74
CA ASP A 225 -18.02 8.94 0.93
C ASP A 225 -19.35 9.72 0.95
N GLU A 226 -20.49 9.01 0.94
CA GLU A 226 -21.82 9.61 1.05
C GLU A 226 -22.03 10.37 2.36
N VAL A 227 -21.45 9.88 3.45
CA VAL A 227 -21.51 10.50 4.79
C VAL A 227 -20.44 11.58 4.95
N ALA A 228 -19.28 11.41 4.30
CA ALA A 228 -18.19 12.38 4.27
C ALA A 228 -18.57 13.68 3.55
N GLY A 229 -19.39 13.59 2.50
CA GLY A 229 -19.87 14.72 1.72
C GLY A 229 -18.73 15.62 1.23
N VAL A 230 -18.86 16.93 1.45
CA VAL A 230 -17.88 17.92 0.96
C VAL A 230 -16.52 17.82 1.68
N LEU A 231 -16.45 17.31 2.91
CA LEU A 231 -15.17 17.03 3.57
C LEU A 231 -14.40 15.96 2.80
N GLY A 232 -15.05 14.84 2.47
CA GLY A 232 -14.42 13.76 1.71
C GLY A 232 -13.94 14.24 0.34
N GLN A 233 -14.78 14.97 -0.39
CA GLN A 233 -14.41 15.56 -1.68
C GLN A 233 -13.16 16.46 -1.60
N ILE A 234 -13.04 17.28 -0.54
CA ILE A 234 -11.87 18.15 -0.35
C ILE A 234 -10.59 17.34 -0.10
N VAL A 235 -10.66 16.30 0.74
CA VAL A 235 -9.47 15.51 1.07
C VAL A 235 -9.04 14.61 -0.10
N THR A 236 -9.99 13.96 -0.78
CA THR A 236 -9.70 13.14 -1.97
C THR A 236 -9.09 13.96 -3.11
N GLU A 237 -9.50 15.21 -3.28
CA GLU A 237 -8.88 16.11 -4.28
C GLU A 237 -7.48 16.57 -3.85
N ALA A 238 -7.28 16.82 -2.54
CA ALA A 238 -5.97 17.17 -1.98
C ALA A 238 -4.93 16.04 -2.11
N ASP A 239 -5.34 14.79 -1.91
CA ASP A 239 -4.48 13.61 -2.14
C ASP A 239 -4.07 13.51 -3.62
N ARG A 240 -5.05 13.51 -4.53
CA ARG A 240 -4.80 13.49 -5.99
C ARG A 240 -3.83 14.58 -6.44
N GLN A 241 -4.02 15.82 -5.98
CA GLN A 241 -3.11 16.92 -6.29
C GLN A 241 -1.73 16.72 -5.67
N SER A 242 -1.62 16.18 -4.45
CA SER A 242 -0.33 15.88 -3.83
C SER A 242 0.47 14.84 -4.61
N VAL A 243 -0.20 13.80 -5.11
CA VAL A 243 0.41 12.77 -5.98
C VAL A 243 0.83 13.36 -7.32
N ALA A 244 0.01 14.24 -7.92
CA ALA A 244 0.34 14.93 -9.16
C ALA A 244 1.55 15.88 -9.02
N ASP A 245 1.63 16.64 -7.92
CA ASP A 245 2.75 17.53 -7.60
C ASP A 245 4.09 16.77 -7.42
N ASP A 246 4.05 15.56 -6.83
CA ASP A 246 5.23 14.68 -6.67
C ASP A 246 5.63 14.02 -8.00
N LEU A 247 4.64 13.62 -8.82
CA LEU A 247 4.84 13.08 -10.18
C LEU A 247 5.49 14.09 -11.14
N SER A 248 5.07 15.35 -11.11
CA SER A 248 5.58 16.39 -12.00
C SER A 248 6.99 16.87 -11.65
N GLY A 249 7.51 16.50 -10.48
CA GLY A 249 8.80 16.96 -9.98
C GLY A 249 8.84 18.47 -9.66
N SER A 250 7.67 19.13 -9.60
CA SER A 250 7.56 20.59 -9.50
C SER A 250 7.95 21.17 -8.13
N ARG A 251 8.30 20.31 -7.15
CA ARG A 251 8.86 20.74 -5.85
C ARG A 251 10.09 19.91 -5.48
N PRO A 252 11.19 20.54 -5.02
CA PRO A 252 12.32 19.80 -4.47
C PRO A 252 11.91 19.14 -3.15
N ILE A 253 11.87 17.82 -3.13
CA ILE A 253 11.55 17.05 -1.92
C ILE A 253 12.73 17.20 -0.93
N HIS A 254 12.49 17.77 0.26
CA HIS A 254 13.50 17.95 1.31
C HIS A 254 13.92 16.66 2.04
N THR A 255 13.76 15.49 1.43
CA THR A 255 14.22 14.20 1.97
C THR A 255 15.59 13.85 1.39
N GLN A 256 16.58 13.63 2.26
CA GLN A 256 17.84 13.00 1.84
C GLN A 256 17.54 11.62 1.25
N GLN A 257 18.04 11.36 0.04
CA GLN A 257 17.81 10.08 -0.64
C GLN A 257 18.55 8.96 0.10
N ILE A 258 17.83 7.88 0.42
CA ILE A 258 18.41 6.71 1.11
C ILE A 258 19.27 5.92 0.10
N PRO A 259 20.53 5.56 0.42
CA PRO A 259 21.35 4.66 -0.41
C PRO A 259 20.78 3.24 -0.57
N THR A 260 19.76 2.88 0.22
CA THR A 260 19.07 1.57 0.20
C THR A 260 17.63 1.62 -0.33
N ALA A 261 17.11 2.80 -0.68
CA ALA A 261 15.96 2.85 -1.57
C ALA A 261 16.40 2.30 -2.93
N LYS A 262 15.81 1.18 -3.38
CA LYS A 262 15.97 0.77 -4.78
C LYS A 262 15.53 1.96 -5.65
N ALA A 263 16.32 2.27 -6.68
CA ALA A 263 16.00 3.34 -7.63
C ALA A 263 14.54 3.24 -8.09
N LYS A 264 13.90 4.41 -8.35
CA LYS A 264 12.50 4.55 -8.81
C LYS A 264 12.05 3.30 -9.58
N PRO A 265 10.90 2.67 -9.23
CA PRO A 265 10.53 1.39 -9.84
C PRO A 265 10.56 1.52 -11.36
N LEU A 266 10.98 0.45 -12.02
CA LEU A 266 11.25 0.47 -13.46
C LEU A 266 10.01 0.93 -14.24
N SER A 267 8.82 0.52 -13.83
CA SER A 267 7.51 0.99 -14.29
C SER A 267 7.36 2.52 -14.29
N GLN A 268 7.71 3.21 -13.21
CA GLN A 268 7.67 4.68 -13.12
C GLN A 268 8.69 5.33 -14.05
N ARG A 269 9.91 4.77 -14.14
CA ARG A 269 10.97 5.28 -15.04
C ARG A 269 10.57 5.13 -16.51
N LEU A 270 9.95 4.00 -16.87
CA LEU A 270 9.35 3.76 -18.18
C LEU A 270 8.21 4.76 -18.48
N LEU A 271 7.31 5.01 -17.52
CA LEU A 271 6.17 5.92 -17.70
C LEU A 271 6.61 7.38 -17.88
N THR A 272 7.54 7.87 -17.06
CA THR A 272 8.11 9.22 -17.21
C THR A 272 8.82 9.39 -18.56
N ARG A 273 9.53 8.36 -19.05
CA ARG A 273 10.17 8.41 -20.37
C ARG A 273 9.19 8.26 -21.52
N LEU A 274 8.12 7.48 -21.37
CA LEU A 274 7.07 7.38 -22.38
C LEU A 274 6.40 8.74 -22.60
N ARG A 275 6.07 9.46 -21.52
CA ARG A 275 5.52 10.84 -21.61
C ARG A 275 6.50 11.77 -22.34
N PHE A 276 7.76 11.81 -21.93
CA PHE A 276 8.78 12.62 -22.62
C PHE A 276 8.92 12.30 -24.12
N LEU A 277 8.88 11.02 -24.51
CA LEU A 277 8.97 10.62 -25.93
C LEU A 277 7.71 10.93 -26.75
N LEU A 278 6.56 11.11 -26.10
CA LEU A 278 5.32 11.57 -26.71
C LEU A 278 5.32 13.10 -26.86
N ASP A 279 5.73 13.82 -25.81
CA ASP A 279 5.80 15.29 -25.77
C ASP A 279 6.86 15.83 -26.76
N ASP A 280 8.03 15.18 -26.85
CA ASP A 280 9.10 15.48 -27.82
C ASP A 280 8.82 14.89 -29.22
N ASN A 281 7.64 14.30 -29.44
CA ASN A 281 7.16 13.74 -30.72
C ASN A 281 8.09 12.69 -31.36
N GLN A 282 8.95 12.04 -30.56
CA GLN A 282 9.81 10.92 -31.00
C GLN A 282 9.00 9.65 -31.29
N ILE A 283 7.86 9.48 -30.61
CA ILE A 283 6.84 8.48 -30.91
C ILE A 283 5.72 9.18 -31.70
N PRO A 284 5.79 9.24 -33.04
CA PRO A 284 4.75 9.89 -33.83
C PRO A 284 3.43 9.14 -33.68
N LEU A 285 2.35 9.89 -33.44
CA LEU A 285 0.99 9.39 -33.26
C LEU A 285 0.13 9.57 -34.52
N ASN A 286 -0.85 8.68 -34.70
CA ASN A 286 -1.98 8.84 -35.62
C ASN A 286 -1.62 9.17 -37.08
N ARG A 287 -0.59 8.50 -37.61
CA ARG A 287 -0.14 8.59 -39.02
C ARG A 287 0.19 7.20 -39.57
N PRO A 288 0.17 6.98 -40.90
CA PRO A 288 0.71 5.75 -41.48
C PRO A 288 2.18 5.55 -41.07
N GLY A 289 2.50 4.39 -40.49
CA GLY A 289 3.84 4.12 -39.92
C GLY A 289 4.11 4.74 -38.54
N ALA A 290 3.09 5.28 -37.86
CA ALA A 290 3.16 5.73 -36.47
C ALA A 290 3.57 4.60 -35.49
N ALA A 291 4.04 5.00 -34.31
CA ALA A 291 4.36 4.10 -33.21
C ALA A 291 3.24 4.03 -32.15
N GLY A 292 2.26 4.93 -32.21
CA GLY A 292 1.09 4.94 -31.36
C GLY A 292 -0.16 5.45 -32.06
N PHE A 293 -1.32 5.03 -31.55
CA PHE A 293 -2.64 5.40 -32.02
C PHE A 293 -3.53 5.77 -30.83
N PHE A 294 -4.36 6.81 -30.94
CA PHE A 294 -5.22 7.28 -29.85
C PHE A 294 -6.69 7.30 -30.28
N ASP A 295 -7.57 6.69 -29.49
CA ASP A 295 -9.00 6.49 -29.83
C ASP A 295 -9.98 7.37 -29.01
N GLY A 296 -9.46 8.32 -28.22
CA GLY A 296 -10.25 9.20 -27.35
C GLY A 296 -10.25 8.78 -25.87
N ASP A 297 -10.13 7.48 -25.58
CA ASP A 297 -10.11 6.92 -24.21
C ASP A 297 -8.78 6.24 -23.85
N SER A 298 -8.14 5.63 -24.85
CA SER A 298 -6.99 4.75 -24.68
C SER A 298 -5.90 5.04 -25.73
N LEU A 299 -4.66 5.05 -25.27
CA LEU A 299 -3.47 5.08 -26.12
C LEU A 299 -3.02 3.65 -26.43
N TRP A 300 -2.94 3.33 -27.72
CA TRP A 300 -2.54 2.05 -28.26
C TRP A 300 -1.15 2.14 -28.88
N LEU A 301 -0.16 1.51 -28.26
CA LEU A 301 1.26 1.64 -28.61
C LEU A 301 1.82 0.39 -29.24
N VAL A 302 2.58 0.50 -30.34
CA VAL A 302 3.21 -0.65 -31.02
C VAL A 302 4.27 -1.27 -30.11
N SER A 303 3.93 -2.40 -29.49
CA SER A 303 4.64 -3.02 -28.36
C SER A 303 6.16 -3.05 -28.57
N LYS A 304 6.64 -3.76 -29.61
CA LYS A 304 8.07 -3.90 -29.86
C LYS A 304 8.78 -2.55 -30.03
N ARG A 305 8.21 -1.64 -30.83
CA ARG A 305 8.87 -0.37 -31.18
C ARG A 305 8.98 0.55 -29.96
N VAL A 306 7.93 0.66 -29.16
CA VAL A 306 7.95 1.53 -27.96
C VAL A 306 8.83 0.94 -26.86
N LEU A 307 8.81 -0.38 -26.64
CA LEU A 307 9.67 -1.00 -25.62
C LEU A 307 11.15 -0.94 -26.00
N ASP A 308 11.49 -1.08 -27.28
CA ASP A 308 12.86 -0.97 -27.77
C ASP A 308 13.36 0.49 -27.67
N GLU A 309 12.55 1.51 -28.00
CA GLU A 309 12.93 2.91 -27.80
C GLU A 309 13.06 3.29 -26.31
N LEU A 310 12.12 2.85 -25.46
CA LEU A 310 12.20 3.06 -24.01
C LEU A 310 13.49 2.45 -23.43
N ARG A 311 13.87 1.24 -23.84
CA ARG A 311 15.16 0.64 -23.45
C ARG A 311 16.32 1.50 -23.92
N ASN A 312 16.40 1.80 -25.22
CA ASN A 312 17.51 2.55 -25.81
C ASN A 312 17.71 3.91 -25.13
N HIS A 313 16.62 4.58 -24.75
CA HIS A 313 16.68 5.87 -24.06
C HIS A 313 17.15 5.72 -22.60
N LEU A 314 16.62 4.75 -21.86
CA LEU A 314 17.04 4.47 -20.47
C LEU A 314 18.51 3.99 -20.39
N GLU A 315 18.99 3.24 -21.37
CA GLU A 315 20.39 2.81 -21.49
C GLU A 315 21.33 3.98 -21.80
N LYS A 316 20.96 4.89 -22.72
CA LYS A 316 21.72 6.12 -23.02
C LYS A 316 21.88 7.04 -21.80
N GLU A 317 20.89 7.04 -20.91
CA GLU A 317 20.93 7.79 -19.64
C GLU A 317 21.76 7.10 -18.53
N GLY A 318 22.39 5.95 -18.82
CA GLY A 318 23.20 5.21 -17.86
C GLY A 318 22.40 4.58 -16.73
N GLN A 319 21.09 4.35 -16.91
CA GLN A 319 20.25 3.83 -15.86
C GLN A 319 20.46 2.32 -15.64
N THR A 320 20.57 1.91 -14.38
CA THR A 320 20.78 0.51 -14.02
C THR A 320 19.46 -0.25 -13.80
N GLY A 321 19.53 -1.59 -13.92
CA GLY A 321 18.42 -2.50 -13.63
C GLY A 321 17.37 -2.67 -14.75
N ILE A 322 17.70 -2.38 -16.01
CA ILE A 322 16.79 -2.54 -17.15
C ILE A 322 16.82 -4.01 -17.65
N PRO A 323 15.67 -4.70 -17.78
CA PRO A 323 15.59 -6.01 -18.41
C PRO A 323 15.93 -5.98 -19.91
N SER A 324 16.83 -6.88 -20.32
CA SER A 324 17.22 -7.08 -21.72
C SER A 324 16.11 -7.69 -22.61
N ARG A 325 15.03 -8.22 -22.01
CA ARG A 325 13.88 -8.82 -22.73
C ARG A 325 12.65 -7.91 -22.64
N ASN A 326 12.00 -7.68 -23.78
CA ASN A 326 10.72 -6.96 -23.86
C ASN A 326 9.64 -7.59 -22.97
N ASP A 327 9.61 -8.92 -22.87
CA ASP A 327 8.65 -9.66 -22.04
C ASP A 327 8.62 -9.13 -20.60
N ARG A 328 9.79 -9.00 -19.96
CA ARG A 328 9.89 -8.52 -18.57
C ARG A 328 9.51 -7.05 -18.41
N LEU A 329 9.69 -6.22 -19.44
CA LEU A 329 9.21 -4.83 -19.41
C LEU A 329 7.68 -4.79 -19.46
N MET A 330 7.05 -5.68 -20.22
CA MET A 330 5.59 -5.82 -20.26
C MET A 330 5.04 -6.38 -18.94
N ASP A 331 5.67 -7.41 -18.39
CA ASP A 331 5.32 -7.99 -17.09
C ASP A 331 5.35 -6.91 -15.99
N GLU A 332 6.40 -6.07 -15.95
CA GLU A 332 6.53 -4.98 -14.96
C GLU A 332 5.44 -3.91 -15.15
N LEU A 333 5.17 -3.48 -16.39
CA LEU A 333 4.10 -2.50 -16.68
C LEU A 333 2.70 -3.05 -16.38
N GLN A 334 2.47 -4.36 -16.57
CA GLN A 334 1.22 -5.03 -16.25
C GLN A 334 1.06 -5.23 -14.73
N GLN A 335 2.11 -5.64 -14.02
CA GLN A 335 2.11 -5.80 -12.56
C GLN A 335 1.80 -4.49 -11.83
N HIS A 336 2.22 -3.36 -12.40
CA HIS A 336 1.93 -2.02 -11.88
C HIS A 336 0.62 -1.41 -12.39
N GLY A 337 -0.23 -2.16 -13.11
CA GLY A 337 -1.55 -1.70 -13.56
C GLY A 337 -1.56 -0.58 -14.60
N ILE A 338 -0.42 -0.31 -15.25
CA ILE A 338 -0.29 0.73 -16.28
C ILE A 338 -0.93 0.27 -17.60
N LEU A 339 -0.88 -1.04 -17.87
CA LEU A 339 -1.48 -1.65 -19.05
C LEU A 339 -2.89 -2.16 -18.75
N THR A 340 -3.83 -1.92 -19.66
CA THR A 340 -5.12 -2.63 -19.67
C THR A 340 -4.90 -4.03 -20.26
N PRO A 341 -5.09 -5.13 -19.51
CA PRO A 341 -4.90 -6.47 -20.02
C PRO A 341 -6.05 -6.91 -20.94
N THR A 342 -5.79 -7.89 -21.82
CA THR A 342 -6.84 -8.55 -22.61
C THR A 342 -7.83 -9.33 -21.74
N VAL A 343 -8.92 -9.81 -22.32
CA VAL A 343 -9.90 -10.68 -21.63
C VAL A 343 -9.26 -11.99 -21.14
N ALA A 344 -8.21 -12.47 -21.83
CA ALA A 344 -7.38 -13.59 -21.42
C ALA A 344 -6.28 -13.23 -20.38
N GLY A 345 -6.21 -11.98 -19.91
CA GLY A 345 -5.24 -11.53 -18.91
C GLY A 345 -3.84 -11.21 -19.47
N GLN A 346 -3.68 -11.02 -20.77
CA GLN A 346 -2.36 -10.78 -21.40
C GLN A 346 -2.08 -9.28 -21.61
N ALA A 347 -0.81 -8.87 -21.54
CA ALA A 347 -0.40 -7.48 -21.81
C ALA A 347 -0.52 -7.03 -23.28
N ILE A 348 -0.51 -7.99 -24.23
CA ILE A 348 -0.44 -7.71 -25.67
C ILE A 348 -1.82 -7.87 -26.30
N TRP A 349 -2.26 -6.84 -27.00
CA TRP A 349 -3.46 -6.85 -27.83
C TRP A 349 -3.08 -7.07 -29.30
N ASN A 350 -3.77 -7.96 -29.99
CA ASN A 350 -3.72 -8.04 -31.45
C ASN A 350 -4.90 -7.26 -32.01
N ALA A 351 -4.66 -6.06 -32.56
CA ALA A 351 -5.73 -5.20 -33.08
C ALA A 351 -5.44 -4.80 -34.53
N THR A 352 -6.52 -4.65 -35.31
CA THR A 352 -6.47 -4.14 -36.67
C THR A 352 -6.78 -2.65 -36.63
N VAL A 353 -5.82 -1.84 -37.06
CA VAL A 353 -5.95 -0.38 -37.13
C VAL A 353 -6.30 -0.01 -38.57
N LYS A 354 -7.43 0.67 -38.75
CA LYS A 354 -7.87 1.27 -40.01
C LYS A 354 -7.73 2.78 -39.92
N ALA A 355 -6.93 3.40 -40.77
CA ALA A 355 -6.72 4.85 -40.83
C ALA A 355 -6.67 5.31 -42.29
N GLY A 356 -7.70 6.02 -42.75
CA GLY A 356 -7.86 6.34 -44.18
C GLY A 356 -7.88 5.09 -45.06
N THR A 357 -6.93 5.00 -46.00
CA THR A 357 -6.75 3.85 -46.90
C THR A 357 -5.86 2.73 -46.34
N MET A 358 -5.28 2.91 -45.15
CA MET A 358 -4.41 1.92 -44.51
C MET A 358 -5.23 1.00 -43.59
N GLU A 359 -5.14 -0.31 -43.81
CA GLU A 359 -5.64 -1.33 -42.90
C GLU A 359 -4.50 -2.31 -42.57
N GLN A 360 -4.09 -2.37 -41.31
CA GLN A 360 -3.00 -3.25 -40.87
C GLN A 360 -3.20 -3.73 -39.43
N SER A 361 -2.89 -5.01 -39.19
CA SER A 361 -2.89 -5.60 -37.85
C SER A 361 -1.55 -5.40 -37.13
N PHE A 362 -1.61 -5.00 -35.86
CA PHE A 362 -0.46 -4.72 -35.01
C PHE A 362 -0.57 -5.42 -33.66
N THR A 363 0.59 -5.70 -33.06
CA THR A 363 0.73 -6.06 -31.63
C THR A 363 0.83 -4.77 -30.82
N LEU A 364 -0.22 -4.43 -30.07
CA LEU A 364 -0.36 -3.17 -29.34
C LEU A 364 -0.35 -3.39 -27.83
N LEU A 365 0.11 -2.39 -27.08
CA LEU A 365 -0.11 -2.23 -25.65
C LEU A 365 -1.22 -1.18 -25.48
N ARG A 366 -2.22 -1.44 -24.64
CA ARG A 366 -3.29 -0.47 -24.33
C ARG A 366 -3.01 0.21 -23.00
N ILE A 367 -2.90 1.53 -23.00
CA ILE A 367 -2.72 2.37 -21.81
C ILE A 367 -3.90 3.36 -21.74
N PRO A 368 -4.67 3.40 -20.65
CA PRO A 368 -5.73 4.41 -20.48
C PRO A 368 -5.18 5.84 -20.53
N ALA A 369 -5.89 6.78 -21.18
CA ALA A 369 -5.42 8.16 -21.34
C ALA A 369 -5.12 8.84 -19.99
N ASN A 370 -5.99 8.62 -19.01
CA ASN A 370 -5.88 9.12 -17.64
C ASN A 370 -4.66 8.61 -16.85
N THR A 371 -3.98 7.56 -17.34
CA THR A 371 -2.71 7.06 -16.75
C THR A 371 -1.50 7.88 -17.23
N LEU A 372 -1.62 8.58 -18.35
CA LEU A 372 -0.56 9.38 -18.95
C LEU A 372 -0.79 10.89 -18.78
N TRP A 373 -2.02 11.36 -18.94
CA TRP A 373 -2.40 12.78 -18.85
C TRP A 373 -3.54 12.97 -17.83
N ALA A 374 -3.38 13.92 -16.92
CA ALA A 374 -4.37 14.21 -15.88
C ALA A 374 -5.48 15.16 -16.34
N ASP A 375 -5.20 15.99 -17.35
CA ASP A 375 -6.12 16.95 -17.95
C ASP A 375 -6.56 16.45 -19.34
N PRO A 376 -7.86 16.25 -19.60
CA PRO A 376 -8.39 15.91 -20.93
C PRO A 376 -7.99 16.90 -22.03
N ALA A 377 -7.68 18.16 -21.70
CA ALA A 377 -7.19 19.14 -22.68
C ALA A 377 -5.77 18.83 -23.20
N GLN A 378 -5.03 17.92 -22.54
CA GLN A 378 -3.70 17.46 -22.96
C GLN A 378 -3.74 16.18 -23.80
N PHE A 379 -4.93 15.63 -24.08
CA PHE A 379 -5.05 14.40 -24.87
C PHE A 379 -4.59 14.63 -26.32
N PRO A 380 -3.85 13.67 -26.93
CA PRO A 380 -3.49 13.76 -28.34
C PRO A 380 -4.72 13.88 -29.25
N LYS A 381 -4.57 14.49 -30.43
CA LYS A 381 -5.64 14.51 -31.44
C LYS A 381 -6.05 13.07 -31.78
N GLU A 382 -7.34 12.75 -31.67
CA GLU A 382 -7.92 11.42 -31.97
C GLU A 382 -7.58 10.92 -33.39
N LEU A 383 -7.53 9.59 -33.55
CA LEU A 383 -7.32 8.94 -34.83
C LEU A 383 -8.54 9.09 -35.74
N GLU A 384 -8.34 9.61 -36.95
CA GLU A 384 -9.34 9.56 -38.02
C GLU A 384 -9.41 8.14 -38.61
N GLY A 385 -10.02 7.22 -37.84
CA GLY A 385 -9.95 5.78 -38.10
C GLY A 385 -10.67 4.94 -37.03
N THR A 386 -10.46 3.61 -37.08
CA THR A 386 -10.99 2.67 -36.06
C THR A 386 -9.94 1.63 -35.67
N ILE A 387 -9.91 1.29 -34.38
CA ILE A 387 -9.05 0.23 -33.83
C ILE A 387 -9.96 -0.92 -33.40
N THR A 388 -9.81 -2.09 -34.02
CA THR A 388 -10.63 -3.27 -33.72
C THR A 388 -9.78 -4.39 -33.13
N PRO A 389 -9.95 -4.74 -31.84
CA PRO A 389 -9.34 -5.92 -31.24
C PRO A 389 -9.81 -7.21 -31.93
N ASN A 390 -8.86 -8.07 -32.33
CA ASN A 390 -9.18 -9.34 -32.96
C ASN A 390 -9.52 -10.36 -31.87
N ALA A 391 -10.79 -10.83 -31.82
CA ALA A 391 -11.34 -11.70 -30.77
C ALA A 391 -10.81 -13.17 -30.76
N LYS A 392 -9.58 -13.41 -31.19
CA LYS A 392 -8.88 -14.71 -31.11
C LYS A 392 -7.65 -14.60 -30.21
N ASP A 393 -7.89 -14.38 -28.91
CA ASP A 393 -6.84 -14.53 -27.90
C ASP A 393 -6.43 -16.00 -27.81
N GLY A 394 -5.12 -16.28 -27.91
CA GLY A 394 -4.57 -17.60 -27.58
C GLY A 394 -4.02 -18.48 -28.71
N GLU A 395 -3.38 -17.94 -29.76
CA GLU A 395 -2.45 -18.77 -30.56
C GLU A 395 -1.28 -17.94 -31.16
N ALA A 396 -0.08 -18.11 -30.60
CA ALA A 396 1.12 -17.44 -31.09
C ALA A 396 1.70 -18.18 -32.32
N LYS A 397 1.51 -17.64 -33.52
CA LYS A 397 2.31 -17.99 -34.70
C LYS A 397 3.30 -16.88 -35.04
N VAL A 398 4.58 -17.18 -34.84
CA VAL A 398 5.71 -16.33 -35.25
C VAL A 398 5.83 -16.39 -36.77
N SER A 399 5.21 -15.43 -37.46
CA SER A 399 5.38 -15.23 -38.89
C SER A 399 6.69 -14.49 -39.17
N LYS A 400 7.64 -15.15 -39.83
CA LYS A 400 8.89 -14.53 -40.29
C LYS A 400 8.58 -13.50 -41.40
N SER A 401 9.08 -12.28 -41.26
CA SER A 401 9.13 -11.31 -42.36
C SER A 401 10.44 -11.47 -43.16
N PRO A 402 10.45 -11.30 -44.50
CA PRO A 402 11.67 -11.35 -45.29
C PRO A 402 12.58 -10.14 -45.03
N ALA A 403 13.88 -10.32 -45.25
CA ALA A 403 14.87 -9.24 -45.18
C ALA A 403 14.93 -8.44 -46.50
N PRO A 404 15.13 -7.11 -46.46
CA PRO A 404 15.42 -6.32 -47.66
C PRO A 404 16.91 -6.31 -47.99
N ALA A 405 17.22 -6.25 -49.29
CA ALA A 405 18.53 -5.90 -49.83
C ALA A 405 18.37 -4.62 -50.71
N PRO A 406 19.42 -3.79 -50.87
CA PRO A 406 19.30 -2.39 -51.27
C PRO A 406 19.08 -2.21 -52.79
N THR A 407 18.78 -1.02 -53.32
CA THR A 407 19.81 -0.06 -53.77
C THR A 407 19.24 1.25 -54.36
N GLN A 408 19.93 2.37 -54.05
CA GLN A 408 20.02 3.69 -54.74
C GLN A 408 18.83 4.66 -54.91
N ALA A 409 18.98 5.79 -54.21
CA ALA A 409 19.19 7.15 -54.73
C ALA A 409 18.17 7.78 -55.71
N ALA A 410 17.55 8.86 -55.24
CA ALA A 410 16.90 9.88 -56.06
C ALA A 410 17.89 10.97 -56.53
N PRO A 411 17.54 11.74 -57.57
CA PRO A 411 17.90 13.14 -57.69
C PRO A 411 16.68 14.08 -57.49
N ALA A 412 16.91 15.25 -56.90
CA ALA A 412 15.95 16.37 -56.89
C ALA A 412 15.98 17.14 -58.24
N PRO A 413 15.02 18.03 -58.55
CA PRO A 413 15.14 19.42 -58.03
C PRO A 413 13.83 20.22 -57.76
N THR A 414 13.90 21.03 -56.69
CA THR A 414 13.70 22.51 -56.65
C THR A 414 12.47 23.24 -57.26
N ASN A 415 11.76 23.98 -56.39
CA ASN A 415 11.02 25.28 -56.51
C ASN A 415 10.32 25.69 -57.85
N GLN A 416 9.12 26.29 -57.84
CA GLN A 416 8.90 27.68 -57.38
C GLN A 416 7.40 28.09 -57.24
N THR A 417 7.13 28.95 -56.23
CA THR A 417 6.28 30.16 -56.22
C THR A 417 4.79 30.12 -56.67
N VAL A 418 3.88 30.64 -55.82
CA VAL A 418 2.96 31.80 -56.07
C VAL A 418 2.07 32.07 -54.83
N VAL A 419 1.81 33.37 -54.57
CA VAL A 419 0.91 34.03 -53.59
C VAL A 419 0.11 35.07 -54.45
N PRO A 420 -1.12 35.56 -54.17
CA PRO A 420 -1.81 35.80 -52.88
C PRO A 420 -3.35 35.53 -52.90
N GLU A 421 -4.14 36.08 -51.95
CA GLU A 421 -5.15 37.15 -52.18
C GLU A 421 -6.00 37.49 -50.92
N ALA A 422 -6.51 38.73 -50.88
CA ALA A 422 -7.13 39.55 -49.83
C ALA A 422 -8.19 39.03 -48.80
N ALA A 423 -8.37 39.86 -47.76
CA ALA A 423 -9.52 39.92 -46.82
C ALA A 423 -10.69 40.78 -47.39
N PRO A 424 -11.79 40.99 -46.63
CA PRO A 424 -11.89 42.25 -45.87
C PRO A 424 -12.58 42.15 -44.48
N ALA A 425 -12.64 43.28 -43.76
CA ALA A 425 -13.07 43.43 -42.37
C ALA A 425 -14.46 44.10 -42.20
N SER A 426 -14.98 44.19 -40.95
CA SER A 426 -15.39 45.49 -40.34
C SER A 426 -15.82 45.45 -38.85
N THR A 427 -15.28 46.40 -38.06
CA THR A 427 -15.85 47.22 -36.93
C THR A 427 -16.71 46.58 -35.79
N ALA A 428 -16.39 46.72 -34.48
CA ALA A 428 -16.36 47.90 -33.55
C ALA A 428 -17.73 48.16 -32.86
N ASN A 429 -17.93 48.60 -31.59
CA ASN A 429 -17.17 49.15 -30.44
C ASN A 429 -17.77 48.55 -29.11
N ALA A 430 -17.13 48.47 -27.93
CA ALA A 430 -16.66 49.52 -26.98
C ALA A 430 -17.82 50.41 -26.41
N SER A 431 -17.96 50.74 -25.11
CA SER A 431 -17.05 50.70 -23.93
C SER A 431 -17.82 50.85 -22.57
N THR A 432 -17.17 50.48 -21.43
CA THR A 432 -17.08 51.20 -20.10
C THR A 432 -18.34 51.74 -19.35
N ASP A 433 -18.39 52.17 -18.07
CA ASP A 433 -17.55 52.25 -16.83
C ASP A 433 -18.50 52.59 -15.63
N ALA A 434 -18.18 52.67 -14.32
CA ALA A 434 -17.12 52.13 -13.43
C ALA A 434 -17.42 52.54 -11.95
N GLU A 435 -16.90 51.79 -10.95
CA GLU A 435 -16.46 52.27 -9.60
C GLU A 435 -17.50 52.95 -8.66
N GLN A 436 -17.31 53.23 -7.35
CA GLN A 436 -16.40 52.83 -6.25
C GLN A 436 -17.13 53.18 -4.91
N ASP A 437 -16.72 52.65 -3.74
CA ASP A 437 -15.81 53.35 -2.79
C ASP A 437 -15.67 52.62 -1.43
N ALA A 438 -14.69 53.04 -0.62
CA ALA A 438 -14.20 52.37 0.58
C ALA A 438 -14.37 53.17 1.89
N ALA A 439 -14.16 52.54 3.05
CA ALA A 439 -13.59 53.16 4.25
C ALA A 439 -13.14 52.11 5.30
N ALA A 440 -12.15 52.47 6.12
CA ALA A 440 -11.59 51.64 7.20
C ALA A 440 -11.89 52.21 8.60
N SER A 441 -11.75 51.40 9.66
CA SER A 441 -11.55 51.91 11.03
C SER A 441 -10.90 50.89 11.97
N THR A 442 -10.35 51.42 13.07
CA THR A 442 -9.39 50.78 13.99
C THR A 442 -10.01 50.20 15.27
N SER A 443 -9.24 49.34 15.93
CA SER A 443 -9.48 48.75 17.28
C SER A 443 -9.66 49.81 18.39
N PRO A 444 -10.23 49.48 19.58
CA PRO A 444 -9.45 48.75 20.60
C PRO A 444 -10.25 47.74 21.48
N TRP A 445 -9.50 47.07 22.36
CA TRP A 445 -9.98 46.13 23.39
C TRP A 445 -10.59 46.85 24.61
N GLY A 446 -11.42 46.14 25.37
CA GLY A 446 -11.92 46.55 26.69
C GLY A 446 -12.17 45.32 27.58
N GLU A 447 -11.81 45.41 28.85
CA GLU A 447 -11.86 44.34 29.86
C GLU A 447 -13.19 44.35 30.67
N ASP A 448 -13.27 43.47 31.66
CA ASP A 448 -14.25 43.40 32.77
C ASP A 448 -15.69 42.92 32.48
N ALA A 449 -16.04 41.73 33.00
CA ALA A 449 -16.72 41.65 34.31
C ALA A 449 -16.92 40.19 34.79
N ASP A 450 -16.56 39.93 36.05
CA ASP A 450 -16.87 38.69 36.79
C ASP A 450 -18.37 38.43 36.94
N LEU A 451 -18.80 37.18 36.77
CA LEU A 451 -19.96 36.60 37.50
C LEU A 451 -19.78 35.09 37.77
N LEU A 452 -19.40 34.77 39.01
CA LEU A 452 -19.64 33.47 39.68
C LEU A 452 -20.92 33.59 40.53
N PRO A 453 -21.46 32.49 41.13
CA PRO A 453 -21.69 31.12 40.62
C PRO A 453 -23.20 30.74 40.80
N PRO A 454 -23.64 29.46 40.84
CA PRO A 454 -23.45 28.64 42.04
C PRO A 454 -23.17 27.14 41.81
N THR A 455 -22.48 26.56 42.79
CA THR A 455 -22.26 25.12 43.01
C THR A 455 -23.55 24.28 43.01
N ILE A 456 -23.54 23.15 42.30
CA ILE A 456 -24.40 21.99 42.60
C ILE A 456 -23.51 20.74 42.75
N GLN A 457 -23.90 19.88 43.69
CA GLN A 457 -23.08 18.83 44.28
C GLN A 457 -22.88 17.61 43.36
N GLN A 458 -21.68 17.02 43.40
CA GLN A 458 -21.43 15.67 42.88
C GLN A 458 -22.02 14.61 43.82
N PRO A 459 -22.72 13.58 43.31
CA PRO A 459 -22.88 12.31 44.00
C PRO A 459 -21.64 11.42 43.76
N THR A 460 -21.03 10.93 44.84
CA THR A 460 -19.98 9.91 44.80
C THR A 460 -20.56 8.54 44.39
N PRO A 461 -19.90 7.73 43.55
CA PRO A 461 -20.35 6.38 43.26
C PRO A 461 -19.92 5.38 44.35
N GLU A 462 -20.86 4.58 44.86
CA GLU A 462 -20.54 3.41 45.70
C GLU A 462 -20.14 2.19 44.85
N PRO A 463 -19.24 1.31 45.36
CA PRO A 463 -18.70 0.20 44.57
C PRO A 463 -19.65 -1.00 44.50
N SER A 464 -20.04 -1.39 43.29
CA SER A 464 -20.77 -2.65 43.05
C SER A 464 -19.82 -3.85 42.98
N THR A 465 -19.98 -4.81 43.89
CA THR A 465 -19.29 -6.10 43.89
C THR A 465 -19.64 -6.97 42.67
N PRO A 466 -18.66 -7.58 41.97
CA PRO A 466 -18.94 -8.54 40.90
C PRO A 466 -19.29 -9.93 41.47
N VAL A 467 -20.29 -10.58 40.87
CA VAL A 467 -20.71 -11.96 41.17
C VAL A 467 -19.82 -12.96 40.42
N ALA A 468 -19.32 -13.98 41.13
CA ALA A 468 -18.48 -15.04 40.56
C ALA A 468 -19.29 -16.19 39.95
N PRO A 469 -18.85 -16.77 38.81
CA PRO A 469 -19.25 -18.11 38.37
C PRO A 469 -18.39 -19.22 39.02
N ALA A 470 -18.94 -20.42 39.09
CA ALA A 470 -18.42 -21.53 39.90
C ALA A 470 -17.09 -22.15 39.42
N SER A 471 -16.32 -22.64 40.39
CA SER A 471 -15.11 -23.45 40.16
C SER A 471 -15.43 -24.83 39.57
N GLN A 472 -14.60 -25.28 38.62
CA GLN A 472 -14.41 -26.70 38.34
C GLN A 472 -12.97 -27.09 38.69
N GLN A 473 -12.80 -28.34 39.11
CA GLN A 473 -11.67 -28.79 39.93
C GLN A 473 -10.38 -28.96 39.12
N ALA A 474 -9.26 -28.51 39.68
CA ALA A 474 -7.93 -28.83 39.18
C ALA A 474 -7.53 -30.26 39.59
N VAL A 475 -7.17 -31.09 38.61
CA VAL A 475 -6.49 -32.38 38.84
C VAL A 475 -4.96 -32.17 38.86
N PRO A 476 -4.19 -32.94 39.66
CA PRO A 476 -2.79 -32.65 39.91
C PRO A 476 -1.91 -32.91 38.68
N ALA A 477 -1.01 -31.95 38.40
CA ALA A 477 -0.06 -32.03 37.30
C ALA A 477 0.99 -33.12 37.52
N THR A 478 0.73 -34.32 37.02
CA THR A 478 1.76 -35.35 36.84
C THR A 478 2.60 -34.96 35.63
N LYS A 479 3.93 -34.82 35.79
CA LYS A 479 4.86 -34.58 34.67
C LYS A 479 4.84 -35.79 33.71
N VAL A 480 4.03 -35.70 32.67
CA VAL A 480 4.18 -36.55 31.48
C VAL A 480 5.29 -35.95 30.64
N CYS A 481 6.41 -36.67 30.52
CA CYS A 481 7.47 -36.29 29.58
C CYS A 481 6.93 -36.52 28.15
N LEU A 482 6.73 -35.44 27.40
CA LEU A 482 6.40 -35.53 25.98
C LEU A 482 7.65 -35.98 25.21
N PRO A 483 7.54 -36.87 24.20
CA PRO A 483 8.66 -37.21 23.33
C PRO A 483 9.13 -36.00 22.53
N GLU A 484 10.40 -36.02 22.12
CA GLU A 484 11.02 -34.96 21.31
C GLU A 484 10.44 -34.91 19.90
N ALA A 485 10.41 -33.70 19.31
CA ALA A 485 9.90 -33.48 17.96
C ALA A 485 10.81 -34.16 16.92
N THR A 486 10.22 -34.77 15.90
CA THR A 486 10.96 -35.51 14.87
C THR A 486 11.46 -34.60 13.76
N GLY A 487 12.78 -34.53 13.58
CA GLY A 487 13.45 -33.70 12.58
C GLY A 487 14.28 -32.61 13.24
N ASN A 488 15.42 -32.25 12.64
CA ASN A 488 16.31 -31.24 13.19
C ASN A 488 15.94 -29.83 12.67
N PRO A 489 15.58 -28.87 13.54
CA PRO A 489 15.22 -27.51 13.11
C PRO A 489 16.39 -26.74 12.48
N ASP A 490 17.62 -27.06 12.87
CA ASP A 490 18.86 -26.41 12.41
C ASP A 490 19.50 -27.14 11.20
N SER A 491 18.92 -28.24 10.72
CA SER A 491 19.43 -28.98 9.55
C SER A 491 19.36 -28.15 8.28
N ASP A 492 20.34 -28.25 7.39
CA ASP A 492 20.27 -27.65 6.04
C ASP A 492 19.25 -28.33 5.12
N ASP A 493 18.69 -29.49 5.49
CA ASP A 493 17.61 -30.12 4.73
C ASP A 493 16.25 -29.49 5.05
N THR A 494 15.69 -28.78 4.08
CA THR A 494 14.33 -28.22 4.15
C THR A 494 13.24 -29.30 4.36
N GLY A 495 13.51 -30.57 4.01
CA GLY A 495 12.63 -31.69 4.32
C GLY A 495 12.59 -32.05 5.81
N GLU A 496 13.71 -31.92 6.52
CA GLU A 496 13.80 -32.16 7.97
C GLU A 496 13.18 -31.01 8.76
N ARG A 497 13.39 -29.76 8.31
CA ARG A 497 12.69 -28.58 8.86
C ARG A 497 11.16 -28.70 8.71
N PHE A 498 10.69 -29.25 7.58
CA PHE A 498 9.26 -29.52 7.36
C PHE A 498 8.71 -30.59 8.32
N LEU A 499 9.47 -31.66 8.58
CA LEU A 499 9.09 -32.69 9.57
C LEU A 499 9.01 -32.11 10.99
N HIS A 500 10.01 -31.33 11.40
CA HIS A 500 10.02 -30.69 12.70
C HIS A 500 8.82 -29.76 12.88
N TRP A 501 8.53 -28.91 11.88
CA TRP A 501 7.33 -28.07 11.87
C TRP A 501 6.04 -28.88 11.97
N LEU A 502 5.92 -29.98 11.20
CA LEU A 502 4.73 -30.82 11.19
C LEU A 502 4.52 -31.56 12.53
N SER A 503 5.60 -32.05 13.13
CA SER A 503 5.63 -32.68 14.46
C SER A 503 5.22 -31.68 15.55
N GLU A 504 5.84 -30.50 15.56
CA GLU A 504 5.59 -29.46 16.55
C GLU A 504 4.18 -28.87 16.43
N GLY A 505 3.67 -28.65 15.22
CA GLY A 505 2.32 -28.17 14.97
C GLY A 505 1.23 -29.18 15.35
N LEU A 506 1.52 -30.48 15.29
CA LEU A 506 0.66 -31.53 15.86
C LEU A 506 0.74 -31.56 17.39
N ARG A 507 1.95 -31.47 17.97
CA ARG A 507 2.17 -31.49 19.43
C ARG A 507 1.53 -30.30 20.14
N THR A 508 1.55 -29.13 19.51
CA THR A 508 0.96 -27.87 20.01
C THR A 508 -0.52 -27.70 19.67
N GLY A 509 -1.11 -28.60 18.87
CA GLY A 509 -2.50 -28.49 18.42
C GLY A 509 -2.76 -27.38 17.39
N GLN A 510 -1.72 -26.72 16.87
CA GLN A 510 -1.85 -25.69 15.83
C GLN A 510 -2.28 -26.26 14.47
N HIS A 511 -2.12 -27.57 14.23
CA HIS A 511 -2.51 -28.23 13.00
C HIS A 511 -3.80 -29.04 13.20
N PRO A 512 -4.94 -28.59 12.65
CA PRO A 512 -6.18 -29.34 12.76
C PRO A 512 -6.06 -30.66 12.01
N VAL A 513 -6.54 -31.74 12.64
CA VAL A 513 -6.59 -33.09 12.08
C VAL A 513 -8.06 -33.51 11.94
N ASN A 514 -8.39 -34.22 10.86
CA ASN A 514 -9.74 -34.77 10.59
C ASN A 514 -10.89 -33.75 10.42
N THR A 515 -10.64 -32.44 10.33
CA THR A 515 -11.65 -31.44 9.96
C THR A 515 -11.76 -31.29 8.43
N THR A 516 -12.82 -30.62 7.94
CA THR A 516 -13.00 -30.32 6.50
C THR A 516 -11.93 -29.41 5.92
N GLU A 517 -11.25 -28.64 6.77
CA GLU A 517 -10.16 -27.73 6.38
C GLU A 517 -8.77 -28.25 6.77
N ALA A 518 -8.69 -29.38 7.46
CA ALA A 518 -7.44 -30.03 7.78
C ALA A 518 -6.65 -30.40 6.51
N PHE A 519 -5.32 -30.33 6.61
CA PHE A 519 -4.40 -30.90 5.64
C PHE A 519 -3.81 -32.24 6.11
N LEU A 520 -4.13 -32.66 7.34
CA LEU A 520 -3.86 -33.99 7.89
C LEU A 520 -5.17 -34.73 8.17
N HIS A 521 -5.23 -35.98 7.73
CA HIS A 521 -6.31 -36.88 8.07
C HIS A 521 -5.78 -38.23 8.53
N THR A 522 -6.25 -38.73 9.66
CA THR A 522 -6.01 -40.11 10.09
C THR A 522 -6.90 -41.03 9.26
N VAL A 523 -6.30 -42.01 8.60
CA VAL A 523 -6.97 -43.08 7.84
C VAL A 523 -6.69 -44.43 8.52
N LYS A 524 -7.22 -45.55 8.01
CA LYS A 524 -6.95 -46.86 8.63
C LYS A 524 -5.50 -47.31 8.45
N GLU A 525 -4.86 -46.77 7.41
CA GLU A 525 -3.55 -47.15 6.89
C GLU A 525 -2.41 -46.23 7.39
N GLY A 526 -2.71 -45.24 8.23
CA GLY A 526 -1.77 -44.24 8.74
C GLY A 526 -2.33 -42.80 8.76
N VAL A 527 -1.47 -41.80 8.52
CA VAL A 527 -1.87 -40.40 8.34
C VAL A 527 -1.67 -39.97 6.88
N LEU A 528 -2.71 -39.38 6.29
CA LEU A 528 -2.70 -38.79 4.96
C LEU A 528 -2.36 -37.29 5.06
N LEU A 529 -1.26 -36.90 4.40
CA LEU A 529 -0.76 -35.54 4.27
C LEU A 529 -1.17 -34.96 2.90
N VAL A 530 -2.11 -34.01 2.88
CA VAL A 530 -2.74 -33.50 1.64
C VAL A 530 -1.78 -32.63 0.84
N SER A 531 -1.48 -33.03 -0.41
CA SER A 531 -0.58 -32.30 -1.33
C SER A 531 -1.40 -31.57 -2.42
N PRO A 532 -1.02 -30.34 -2.81
CA PRO A 532 0.13 -29.56 -2.36
C PRO A 532 -0.14 -28.74 -1.08
N ARG A 533 -1.35 -28.81 -0.50
CA ARG A 533 -1.81 -27.93 0.60
C ARG A 533 -0.85 -27.89 1.79
N ALA A 534 -0.40 -29.04 2.28
CA ALA A 534 0.52 -29.15 3.41
C ALA A 534 1.86 -28.42 3.16
N PHE A 535 2.46 -28.62 1.98
CA PHE A 535 3.74 -28.01 1.63
C PHE A 535 3.61 -26.50 1.35
N LYS A 536 2.47 -26.06 0.82
CA LYS A 536 2.16 -24.63 0.65
C LYS A 536 1.95 -23.88 1.96
N LEU A 537 1.47 -24.56 3.02
CA LEU A 537 1.33 -23.96 4.35
C LEU A 537 2.69 -23.75 5.04
N PHE A 538 3.70 -24.58 4.73
CA PHE A 538 5.05 -24.43 5.26
C PHE A 538 5.93 -23.48 4.41
N ALA A 539 5.85 -23.57 3.09
CA ALA A 539 6.68 -22.80 2.16
C ALA A 539 5.91 -22.44 0.88
N PRO A 540 5.08 -21.39 0.86
CA PRO A 540 4.21 -21.06 -0.27
C PRO A 540 4.97 -20.84 -1.58
N ASP A 541 6.14 -20.20 -1.52
CA ASP A 541 6.97 -19.87 -2.70
C ASP A 541 7.78 -21.05 -3.25
N ASN A 542 8.05 -22.08 -2.43
CA ASN A 542 9.00 -23.15 -2.77
C ASN A 542 8.49 -24.57 -2.42
N TRP A 543 7.16 -24.73 -2.32
CA TRP A 543 6.50 -25.96 -1.87
C TRP A 543 6.91 -27.21 -2.66
N ASP A 544 7.18 -27.07 -3.97
CA ASP A 544 7.62 -28.18 -4.83
C ASP A 544 9.04 -28.68 -4.46
N TYR A 545 9.95 -27.77 -4.09
CA TYR A 545 11.27 -28.17 -3.57
C TYR A 545 11.14 -28.87 -2.22
N VAL A 546 10.31 -28.36 -1.30
CA VAL A 546 10.06 -29.01 0.00
C VAL A 546 9.43 -30.39 -0.19
N GLN A 547 8.45 -30.52 -1.08
CA GLN A 547 7.83 -31.81 -1.41
C GLN A 547 8.85 -32.80 -1.99
N LYS A 548 9.79 -32.34 -2.84
CA LYS A 548 10.90 -33.17 -3.35
C LYS A 548 11.89 -33.56 -2.26
N ARG A 549 12.24 -32.68 -1.32
CA ARG A 549 13.09 -33.02 -0.16
C ARG A 549 12.39 -34.03 0.76
N PHE A 550 11.14 -33.80 1.14
CA PHE A 550 10.34 -34.74 1.93
C PHE A 550 10.25 -36.13 1.27
N THR A 551 10.00 -36.19 -0.04
CA THR A 551 9.97 -37.46 -0.80
C THR A 551 11.32 -38.20 -0.74
N LYS A 552 12.46 -37.49 -0.66
CA LYS A 552 13.79 -38.11 -0.52
C LYS A 552 14.05 -38.73 0.85
N LEU A 553 13.32 -38.32 1.89
CA LEU A 553 13.43 -38.89 3.24
C LEU A 553 12.77 -40.27 3.34
N LYS A 554 11.99 -40.71 2.33
CA LYS A 554 11.36 -42.04 2.23
C LYS A 554 10.45 -42.44 3.41
N LEU A 555 9.91 -41.45 4.12
CA LEU A 555 9.01 -41.65 5.27
C LEU A 555 7.55 -41.90 4.85
N HIS A 556 7.22 -41.65 3.58
CA HIS A 556 5.92 -41.96 3.00
C HIS A 556 5.89 -43.35 2.37
N LYS A 557 4.74 -44.02 2.46
CA LYS A 557 4.48 -45.28 1.77
C LYS A 557 4.10 -44.99 0.30
N PRO A 558 4.72 -45.63 -0.71
CA PRO A 558 4.28 -45.52 -2.10
C PRO A 558 2.89 -46.15 -2.29
N ALA A 559 2.13 -45.63 -3.24
CA ALA A 559 0.82 -46.13 -3.63
C ALA A 559 0.94 -47.38 -4.52
N PRO A 560 -0.14 -48.19 -4.67
CA PRO A 560 -0.10 -49.46 -5.41
C PRO A 560 0.24 -49.37 -6.91
N ASN A 561 0.30 -48.16 -7.47
CA ASN A 561 0.63 -47.84 -8.85
C ASN A 561 2.07 -47.27 -9.00
N ASP A 562 2.95 -47.55 -8.03
CA ASP A 562 4.34 -47.06 -7.95
C ASP A 562 4.48 -45.52 -7.90
N SER A 563 3.38 -44.82 -7.58
CA SER A 563 3.36 -43.37 -7.36
C SER A 563 3.56 -43.03 -5.89
N ASN A 564 4.23 -41.91 -5.60
CA ASN A 564 4.37 -41.41 -4.21
C ASN A 564 3.09 -40.74 -3.67
N ILE A 565 2.05 -40.59 -4.48
CA ILE A 565 0.81 -39.87 -4.15
C ILE A 565 -0.36 -40.83 -4.13
N TRP A 566 -0.99 -40.98 -2.97
CA TRP A 566 -2.23 -41.72 -2.78
C TRP A 566 -3.44 -40.89 -3.19
N LEU A 567 -4.47 -41.58 -3.70
CA LEU A 567 -5.77 -41.01 -4.03
C LEU A 567 -6.82 -41.60 -3.07
N TYR A 568 -7.49 -40.75 -2.29
CA TYR A 568 -8.60 -41.13 -1.40
C TYR A 568 -9.89 -40.47 -1.84
N HIS A 569 -10.99 -41.20 -1.71
CA HIS A 569 -12.33 -40.67 -1.92
C HIS A 569 -12.87 -40.06 -0.62
N VAL A 570 -13.28 -38.80 -0.67
CA VAL A 570 -13.97 -38.09 0.43
C VAL A 570 -15.47 -38.15 0.23
N ARG A 571 -16.20 -38.66 1.22
CA ARG A 571 -17.66 -38.58 1.33
C ARG A 571 -18.03 -37.53 2.39
N GLY A 572 -18.40 -36.34 1.95
CA GLY A 572 -19.08 -35.34 2.79
C GLY A 572 -20.59 -35.47 2.69
N GLU A 573 -21.32 -34.87 3.63
CA GLU A 573 -22.80 -34.97 3.74
C GLU A 573 -23.55 -34.42 2.52
N LYS A 574 -22.94 -33.51 1.75
CA LYS A 574 -23.58 -32.86 0.58
C LYS A 574 -22.77 -32.95 -0.72
N LYS A 575 -21.50 -33.37 -0.67
CA LYS A 575 -20.60 -33.47 -1.84
C LYS A 575 -19.56 -34.57 -1.63
N SER A 576 -19.26 -35.31 -2.70
CA SER A 576 -18.14 -36.25 -2.79
C SER A 576 -16.99 -35.66 -3.62
N GLY A 577 -15.76 -36.00 -3.28
CA GLY A 577 -14.57 -35.54 -4.00
C GLY A 577 -13.38 -36.48 -3.86
N MET A 578 -12.29 -36.16 -4.56
CA MET A 578 -11.03 -36.91 -4.49
C MET A 578 -9.95 -36.05 -3.86
N VAL A 579 -9.20 -36.60 -2.91
CA VAL A 579 -8.06 -35.95 -2.24
C VAL A 579 -6.79 -36.71 -2.56
N ARG A 580 -5.70 -35.95 -2.79
CA ARG A 580 -4.37 -36.46 -3.13
C ARG A 580 -3.40 -36.13 -2.00
N GLY A 581 -2.55 -37.08 -1.62
CA GLY A 581 -1.61 -36.88 -0.51
C GLY A 581 -0.57 -37.98 -0.35
N PHE A 582 0.39 -37.73 0.53
CA PHE A 582 1.38 -38.72 0.96
C PHE A 582 0.82 -39.49 2.16
N LEU A 583 1.01 -40.81 2.21
CA LEU A 583 0.57 -41.65 3.33
C LEU A 583 1.76 -42.00 4.23
N ILE A 584 1.66 -41.70 5.53
CA ILE A 584 2.66 -42.06 6.54
C ILE A 584 2.09 -43.21 7.37
N SER A 585 2.63 -44.43 7.23
CA SER A 585 2.05 -45.63 7.86
C SER A 585 2.39 -45.81 9.34
N ASN A 586 3.55 -45.31 9.81
CA ASN A 586 3.93 -45.31 11.24
C ASN A 586 3.94 -43.88 11.79
N PRO A 587 2.79 -43.18 11.87
CA PRO A 587 2.77 -41.74 12.17
C PRO A 587 3.19 -41.41 13.61
N LEU A 588 3.07 -42.35 14.55
CA LEU A 588 3.53 -42.15 15.94
C LEU A 588 5.07 -42.05 16.01
N GLU A 589 5.78 -42.99 15.37
CA GLU A 589 7.25 -43.00 15.30
C GLU A 589 7.78 -41.89 14.37
N THR A 590 7.07 -41.61 13.27
CA THR A 590 7.54 -40.69 12.22
C THR A 590 7.32 -39.22 12.57
N LEU A 591 6.34 -38.90 13.42
CA LEU A 591 5.94 -37.52 13.76
C LEU A 591 6.11 -37.18 15.24
N GLY A 592 6.60 -38.11 16.08
CA GLY A 592 6.88 -37.87 17.50
C GLY A 592 5.63 -37.57 18.34
N VAL A 593 4.46 -38.09 17.95
CA VAL A 593 3.17 -37.78 18.61
C VAL A 593 2.69 -38.92 19.50
N ALA A 594 2.25 -38.59 20.71
CA ALA A 594 1.82 -39.57 21.72
C ALA A 594 0.43 -40.19 21.44
N TYR A 595 -0.42 -39.51 20.67
CA TYR A 595 -1.77 -39.96 20.32
C TYR A 595 -2.23 -39.30 19.02
N LEU A 596 -3.08 -40.00 18.26
CA LEU A 596 -3.74 -39.49 17.05
C LEU A 596 -5.26 -39.71 17.14
N PRO A 597 -6.09 -38.77 16.67
CA PRO A 597 -7.54 -38.91 16.72
C PRO A 597 -8.03 -40.07 15.85
N THR A 598 -9.16 -40.68 16.23
CA THR A 598 -9.75 -41.85 15.54
C THR A 598 -9.88 -41.64 14.03
N PRO A 599 -9.65 -42.68 13.19
CA PRO A 599 -9.69 -42.57 11.73
C PRO A 599 -10.95 -41.88 11.18
N ASN A 600 -10.75 -40.99 10.22
CA ASN A 600 -11.80 -40.21 9.60
C ASN A 600 -12.72 -41.10 8.74
N LYS A 601 -13.96 -41.31 9.20
CA LYS A 601 -14.97 -42.13 8.52
C LYS A 601 -15.37 -41.60 7.13
N SER A 602 -15.09 -40.34 6.82
CA SER A 602 -15.38 -39.71 5.53
C SER A 602 -14.33 -40.00 4.45
N LEU A 603 -13.20 -40.61 4.79
CA LEU A 603 -12.14 -40.97 3.85
C LEU A 603 -12.09 -42.48 3.65
N SER A 604 -12.16 -42.92 2.39
CA SER A 604 -11.98 -44.32 2.00
C SER A 604 -11.10 -44.42 0.77
N LEU A 605 -10.28 -45.47 0.68
CA LEU A 605 -9.64 -45.82 -0.58
C LEU A 605 -10.71 -46.05 -1.67
N PRO A 606 -10.46 -45.66 -2.93
CA PRO A 606 -11.33 -46.06 -4.03
C PRO A 606 -11.31 -47.59 -4.14
N ASN A 607 -12.48 -48.21 -4.10
CA ASN A 607 -12.60 -49.67 -4.23
C ASN A 607 -11.92 -50.13 -5.52
N ASN A 608 -10.93 -51.02 -5.40
CA ASN A 608 -10.44 -51.77 -6.56
C ASN A 608 -11.57 -52.66 -7.07
N LEU A 609 -12.00 -52.43 -8.30
CA LEU A 609 -12.65 -53.45 -9.12
C LEU A 609 -11.58 -54.49 -9.51
N ASN A 610 -11.26 -55.37 -8.57
CA ASN A 610 -10.79 -56.74 -8.76
C ASN A 610 -10.61 -57.38 -7.37
N GLY A 611 -11.35 -58.45 -7.11
CA GLY A 611 -11.39 -59.09 -5.80
C GLY A 611 -10.27 -60.10 -5.61
N ASN A 612 -9.72 -60.14 -4.39
CA ASN A 612 -9.65 -61.37 -3.61
C ASN A 612 -9.59 -61.03 -2.10
N PRO A 613 -10.17 -61.86 -1.21
CA PRO A 613 -9.95 -61.79 0.23
C PRO A 613 -8.59 -62.47 0.58
N PRO A 614 -8.18 -62.53 1.87
CA PRO A 614 -6.75 -62.48 2.27
C PRO A 614 -5.93 -63.73 1.96
#